data_AF-A0AAU9FBQ5-F1
#
_entry.id   AF-A0AAU9FBQ5-F1
#
_cell.length_a   1.000
_cell.length_b   1.000
_cell.length_c   1.000
_cell.angle_alpha   90.00
_cell.angle_beta   90.00
_cell.angle_gamma   90.00
#
_symmetry.space_group_name_H-M   'P 1'
#
loop_
_entity.id
_entity.type
_entity.pdbx_description
1 polymer ?
#
loop_
_entity_poly.entity_id
_entity_poly.type
_entity_poly.pdbx_seq_one_letter_code
_entity_poly.pdbx_strand_id
1 'polypeptide(L)'
;MCCWCARVYWTVLHNLFARFLGGIAEHSCCRCCAVYQRQASDSDVDMDVDKSDTDDDPQQQHQSDYVTSDDADVNYAEIEEHNIETEAYYFTVDRPTAERMLSGREDGACLVRPFKATDICIKYIVSICVGDQFYHLFVRQIDRRQRFAIGQKKLHERIFGSPREIVQFYAENPLLCTSKSRSQCVRLMPISYA
;
A
#
# COMPACT_ATOMS: atom_id res chain seq x y z
N MET A 1 -15.70 44.31 -21.90
CA MET A 1 -14.69 43.23 -21.70
C MET A 1 -14.92 42.60 -20.33
N CYS A 2 -14.68 41.29 -20.20
CA CYS A 2 -14.66 40.50 -18.94
C CYS A 2 -15.99 39.96 -18.36
N CYS A 3 -16.76 39.16 -19.12
CA CYS A 3 -17.87 38.35 -18.54
C CYS A 3 -17.72 36.82 -18.70
N TRP A 4 -16.61 36.32 -19.24
CA TRP A 4 -16.41 34.88 -19.44
C TRP A 4 -15.60 34.22 -18.32
N CYS A 5 -14.78 34.98 -17.59
CA CYS A 5 -13.94 34.44 -16.52
C CYS A 5 -14.73 34.09 -15.24
N ALA A 6 -15.85 34.77 -14.98
CA ALA A 6 -16.66 34.56 -13.77
C ALA A 6 -17.40 33.21 -13.76
N ARG A 7 -17.83 32.72 -14.93
CA ARG A 7 -18.62 31.49 -15.05
C ARG A 7 -17.76 30.23 -14.86
N VAL A 8 -16.49 30.29 -15.26
CA VAL A 8 -15.51 29.20 -15.04
C VAL A 8 -15.02 29.19 -13.59
N TYR A 9 -14.89 30.37 -12.97
CA TYR A 9 -14.52 30.48 -11.56
C TYR A 9 -15.61 29.88 -10.65
N TRP A 10 -16.89 30.08 -10.99
CA TRP A 10 -18.02 29.56 -10.23
C TRP A 10 -18.10 28.03 -10.19
N THR A 11 -17.82 27.35 -11.31
CA THR A 11 -17.87 25.87 -11.34
C THR A 11 -16.72 25.23 -10.58
N VAL A 12 -15.53 25.86 -10.59
CA VAL A 12 -14.38 25.40 -9.81
C VAL A 12 -14.64 25.63 -8.32
N LEU A 13 -15.15 26.80 -7.93
CA LEU A 13 -15.55 27.08 -6.55
C LEU A 13 -16.62 26.13 -6.05
N HIS A 14 -17.65 25.82 -6.85
CA HIS A 14 -18.69 24.86 -6.46
C HIS A 14 -18.11 23.46 -6.23
N ASN A 15 -17.17 23.02 -7.07
CA ASN A 15 -16.49 21.73 -6.86
C ASN A 15 -15.58 21.73 -5.65
N LEU A 16 -14.91 22.85 -5.37
CA LEU A 16 -14.08 23.00 -4.17
C LEU A 16 -14.94 23.02 -2.90
N PHE A 17 -16.06 23.73 -2.94
CA PHE A 17 -16.99 23.87 -1.82
C PHE A 17 -17.76 22.57 -1.56
N ALA A 18 -18.11 21.80 -2.60
CA ALA A 18 -18.68 20.46 -2.46
C ALA A 18 -17.70 19.49 -1.78
N ARG A 19 -16.40 19.59 -2.09
CA ARG A 19 -15.35 18.83 -1.38
C ARG A 19 -15.15 19.29 0.05
N PHE A 20 -15.25 20.60 0.30
CA PHE A 20 -15.11 21.18 1.64
C PHE A 20 -16.27 20.81 2.57
N LEU A 21 -17.51 20.90 2.09
CA LEU A 21 -18.70 20.48 2.84
C LEU A 21 -18.77 18.95 3.03
N GLY A 22 -18.31 18.18 2.03
CA GLY A 22 -18.13 16.73 2.18
C GLY A 22 -17.17 16.35 3.29
N GLY A 23 -16.10 17.14 3.50
CA GLY A 23 -15.14 16.96 4.60
C GLY A 23 -15.68 17.30 5.99
N ILE A 24 -16.77 18.07 6.10
CA ILE A 24 -17.38 18.44 7.39
C ILE A 24 -18.52 17.48 7.76
N ALA A 25 -19.10 16.78 6.78
CA ALA A 25 -20.19 15.83 6.99
C ALA A 25 -19.73 14.42 7.43
N GLU A 26 -18.43 14.16 7.53
CA GLU A 26 -17.86 12.89 8.01
C GLU A 26 -17.77 12.84 9.55
N HIS A 27 -18.85 13.16 10.24
CA HIS A 27 -18.98 12.97 11.70
C HIS A 27 -20.21 12.14 12.09
N SER A 28 -20.68 11.27 11.20
CA SER A 28 -21.59 10.17 11.56
C SER A 28 -20.85 8.84 11.45
N CYS A 29 -20.02 8.60 12.45
CA CYS A 29 -19.09 7.47 12.53
C CYS A 29 -19.83 6.16 12.86
N CYS A 30 -19.69 5.15 11.99
CA CYS A 30 -19.90 3.76 12.37
C CYS A 30 -18.77 3.35 13.32
N ARG A 31 -19.09 2.75 14.48
CA ARG A 31 -18.13 2.38 15.55
C ARG A 31 -16.90 1.56 15.07
N CYS A 32 -16.94 0.95 13.89
CA CYS A 32 -15.84 0.19 13.31
C CYS A 32 -14.76 1.06 12.63
N CYS A 33 -15.03 2.33 12.31
CA CYS A 33 -14.12 3.22 11.57
C CYS A 33 -13.15 4.01 12.46
N ALA A 34 -13.38 4.07 13.78
CA ALA A 34 -12.53 4.80 14.73
C ALA A 34 -11.07 4.29 14.77
N VAL A 35 -10.84 3.03 14.36
CA VAL A 35 -9.50 2.44 14.27
C VAL A 35 -8.69 3.02 13.11
N TYR A 36 -9.34 3.40 12.00
CA TYR A 36 -8.64 3.93 10.82
C TYR A 36 -7.99 5.29 11.12
N GLN A 37 -8.64 6.13 11.92
CA GLN A 37 -8.16 7.48 12.21
C GLN A 37 -6.98 7.51 13.19
N ARG A 38 -6.80 6.47 14.02
CA ARG A 38 -5.64 6.39 14.92
C ARG A 38 -4.35 5.94 14.25
N GLN A 39 -4.41 5.26 13.11
CA GLN A 39 -3.22 4.71 12.45
C GLN A 39 -2.47 5.72 11.56
N ALA A 40 -3.03 6.90 11.31
CA ALA A 40 -2.39 7.96 10.52
C ALA A 40 -1.46 8.88 11.34
N SER A 41 -1.46 8.75 12.68
CA SER A 41 -0.84 9.72 13.59
C SER A 41 0.35 9.19 14.38
N ASP A 42 0.77 7.94 14.20
CA ASP A 42 1.77 7.32 15.07
C ASP A 42 2.96 6.79 14.27
N SER A 43 3.82 7.71 13.84
CA SER A 43 5.17 7.41 13.37
C SER A 43 6.07 8.65 13.50
N ASP A 44 6.22 9.15 14.72
CA ASP A 44 7.33 10.02 15.11
C ASP A 44 8.24 9.18 16.01
N VAL A 45 9.29 8.60 15.42
CA VAL A 45 10.39 7.98 16.17
C VAL A 45 11.53 8.98 16.15
N ASP A 46 11.67 9.71 17.24
CA ASP A 46 12.80 10.59 17.52
C ASP A 46 14.11 9.77 17.52
N MET A 47 15.05 10.15 16.66
CA MET A 47 16.43 9.68 16.75
C MET A 47 17.21 10.66 17.62
N ASP A 48 17.43 10.28 18.88
CA ASP A 48 18.37 10.95 19.77
C ASP A 48 19.80 10.81 19.21
N VAL A 49 20.38 11.96 18.86
CA VAL A 49 21.78 12.12 18.47
C VAL A 49 22.60 12.24 19.76
N ASP A 50 23.28 11.17 20.15
CA ASP A 50 24.25 11.20 21.23
C ASP A 50 25.55 11.85 20.73
N LYS A 51 25.92 12.96 21.38
CA LYS A 51 27.21 13.66 21.23
C LYS A 51 28.07 13.28 22.42
N SER A 52 29.27 12.77 22.17
CA SER A 52 30.35 12.79 23.16
C SER A 52 31.60 13.42 22.54
N ASP A 53 32.15 14.37 23.31
CA ASP A 53 33.28 15.23 23.00
C ASP A 53 34.64 14.51 23.09
N THR A 54 35.62 15.18 22.47
CA THR A 54 37.08 14.99 22.41
C THR A 54 37.75 14.68 23.76
N ASP A 55 38.86 13.93 23.85
CA ASP A 55 40.22 14.28 23.41
C ASP A 55 41.22 13.09 23.49
N ASP A 56 42.38 13.28 22.83
CA ASP A 56 43.69 12.60 22.93
C ASP A 56 44.14 11.56 21.85
N ASP A 57 45.25 11.92 21.20
CA ASP A 57 46.10 11.29 20.16
C ASP A 57 47.50 10.97 20.79
N PRO A 58 48.53 10.32 20.17
CA PRO A 58 48.64 9.50 18.94
C PRO A 58 49.34 8.13 19.12
N GLN A 59 49.44 7.41 17.99
CA GLN A 59 50.46 6.41 17.59
C GLN A 59 50.07 4.92 17.68
N GLN A 60 49.84 4.27 16.53
CA GLN A 60 50.79 3.30 15.92
C GLN A 60 50.17 2.47 14.78
N GLN A 61 50.90 2.47 13.66
CA GLN A 61 51.14 1.35 12.74
C GLN A 61 50.01 0.83 11.84
N HIS A 62 50.08 1.33 10.61
CA HIS A 62 49.65 0.69 9.37
C HIS A 62 50.42 -0.64 9.15
N GLN A 63 49.75 -1.78 9.28
CA GLN A 63 49.94 -2.98 8.44
C GLN A 63 49.03 -4.11 8.94
N SER A 64 47.95 -4.38 8.23
CA SER A 64 47.27 -5.67 8.32
C SER A 64 47.36 -6.31 6.94
N ASP A 65 48.29 -7.25 6.84
CA ASP A 65 48.46 -8.17 5.72
C ASP A 65 47.33 -9.20 5.82
N TYR A 66 46.31 -9.13 4.96
CA TYR A 66 45.17 -10.02 5.04
C TYR A 66 45.51 -11.36 4.39
N VAL A 67 45.85 -12.34 5.22
CA VAL A 67 45.85 -13.76 4.85
C VAL A 67 44.40 -14.18 4.66
N THR A 68 44.00 -14.50 3.43
CA THR A 68 42.74 -15.19 3.15
C THR A 68 42.87 -16.62 3.65
N SER A 69 42.35 -16.87 4.85
CA SER A 69 42.06 -18.23 5.30
C SER A 69 40.81 -18.71 4.56
N ASP A 70 40.99 -19.77 3.78
CA ASP A 70 39.90 -20.63 3.32
C ASP A 70 39.06 -21.11 4.51
N ASP A 71 37.79 -21.43 4.24
CA ASP A 71 36.76 -21.91 5.18
C ASP A 71 35.83 -20.84 5.77
N ALA A 72 35.11 -20.16 4.87
CA ALA A 72 33.75 -19.76 5.17
C ALA A 72 32.85 -20.32 4.06
N ASP A 73 32.25 -21.48 4.33
CA ASP A 73 31.08 -21.98 3.62
C ASP A 73 29.92 -21.01 3.94
N VAL A 74 29.97 -19.83 3.32
CA VAL A 74 28.90 -18.84 3.38
C VAL A 74 27.76 -19.47 2.62
N ASN A 75 26.88 -20.15 3.35
CA ASN A 75 25.59 -20.54 2.82
C ASN A 75 24.91 -19.24 2.39
N TYR A 76 24.99 -18.93 1.10
CA TYR A 76 24.14 -17.98 0.42
C TYR A 76 22.72 -18.55 0.50
N ALA A 77 22.14 -18.55 1.69
CA ALA A 77 20.73 -18.76 1.88
C ALA A 77 20.08 -17.72 0.97
N GLU A 78 19.53 -18.21 -0.13
CA GLU A 78 18.80 -17.44 -1.12
C GLU A 78 17.94 -16.45 -0.34
N ILE A 79 18.18 -15.16 -0.55
CA ILE A 79 17.22 -14.15 -0.11
C ILE A 79 15.97 -14.50 -0.91
N GLU A 80 15.06 -15.28 -0.31
CA GLU A 80 13.80 -15.67 -0.92
C GLU A 80 13.08 -14.38 -1.26
N GLU A 81 13.21 -13.95 -2.52
CA GLU A 81 12.47 -12.84 -3.06
C GLU A 81 11.02 -13.32 -3.10
N HIS A 82 10.29 -13.08 -2.00
CA HIS A 82 8.91 -13.52 -1.79
C HIS A 82 8.00 -12.87 -2.84
N ASN A 83 7.93 -13.51 -4.00
CA ASN A 83 7.24 -13.03 -5.17
C ASN A 83 5.75 -13.34 -5.02
N ILE A 84 4.91 -12.30 -5.17
CA ILE A 84 3.45 -12.43 -5.16
C ILE A 84 2.96 -13.43 -6.22
N GLU A 85 3.72 -13.66 -7.29
CA GLU A 85 3.36 -14.55 -8.40
C GLU A 85 3.34 -16.03 -8.00
N THR A 86 4.00 -16.41 -6.90
CA THR A 86 3.98 -17.79 -6.38
C THR A 86 2.85 -18.05 -5.39
N GLU A 87 2.08 -17.02 -5.03
CA GLU A 87 1.01 -17.12 -4.04
C GLU A 87 -0.25 -17.77 -4.63
N ALA A 88 -0.94 -18.61 -3.84
CA ALA A 88 -2.14 -19.33 -4.30
C ALA A 88 -3.33 -18.43 -4.67
N TYR A 89 -3.29 -17.16 -4.26
CA TYR A 89 -4.30 -16.14 -4.58
C TYR A 89 -3.88 -15.23 -5.74
N TYR A 90 -2.77 -15.53 -6.42
CA TYR A 90 -2.34 -14.83 -7.63
C TYR A 90 -2.88 -15.52 -8.88
N PHE A 91 -3.56 -14.76 -9.74
CA PHE A 91 -4.12 -15.27 -10.99
C PHE A 91 -3.86 -14.31 -12.15
N THR A 92 -3.43 -14.83 -13.29
CA THR A 92 -3.16 -14.06 -14.52
C THR A 92 -4.42 -13.75 -15.33
N VAL A 93 -5.50 -13.36 -14.63
CA VAL A 93 -6.84 -13.16 -15.18
C VAL A 93 -7.16 -11.69 -15.48
N ASP A 94 -8.13 -11.46 -16.35
CA ASP A 94 -8.69 -10.13 -16.58
C ASP A 94 -9.73 -9.76 -15.52
N ARG A 95 -10.23 -8.52 -15.60
CA ARG A 95 -11.21 -8.00 -14.63
C ARG A 95 -12.51 -8.84 -14.62
N PRO A 96 -13.18 -9.10 -15.75
CA PRO A 96 -14.42 -9.88 -15.75
C PRO A 96 -14.24 -11.30 -15.19
N THR A 97 -13.11 -11.96 -15.48
CA THR A 97 -12.84 -13.29 -14.94
C THR A 97 -12.61 -13.25 -13.44
N ALA A 98 -11.90 -12.24 -12.93
CA ALA A 98 -11.72 -12.07 -11.48
C ALA A 98 -13.06 -11.85 -10.76
N GLU A 99 -13.95 -11.01 -11.31
CA GLU A 99 -15.30 -10.79 -10.76
C GLU A 99 -16.09 -12.10 -10.71
N ARG A 100 -16.04 -12.94 -11.76
CA ARG A 100 -16.67 -14.27 -11.75
C ARG A 100 -16.09 -15.21 -10.69
N MET A 101 -14.77 -15.23 -10.51
CA MET A 101 -14.11 -16.07 -9.50
C MET A 101 -14.46 -15.66 -8.07
N LEU A 102 -14.78 -14.37 -7.87
CA LEU A 102 -15.12 -13.78 -6.59
C LEU A 102 -16.64 -13.75 -6.32
N SER A 103 -17.47 -13.92 -7.34
CA SER A 103 -18.92 -13.90 -7.23
C SER A 103 -19.42 -15.02 -6.31
N GLY A 104 -20.36 -14.68 -5.42
CA GLY A 104 -20.95 -15.62 -4.45
C GLY A 104 -20.05 -15.99 -3.26
N ARG A 105 -18.85 -15.40 -3.14
CA ARG A 105 -17.98 -15.57 -1.97
C ARG A 105 -18.30 -14.56 -0.87
N GLU A 106 -17.77 -14.80 0.33
CA GLU A 106 -17.95 -13.89 1.46
C GLU A 106 -17.30 -12.50 1.29
N ASP A 107 -17.79 -11.54 2.09
CA ASP A 107 -17.29 -10.17 2.12
C ASP A 107 -15.82 -10.12 2.53
N GLY A 108 -14.97 -9.58 1.66
CA GLY A 108 -13.52 -9.54 1.84
C GLY A 108 -12.77 -10.57 1.01
N ALA A 109 -13.47 -11.54 0.39
CA ALA A 109 -12.85 -12.48 -0.55
C ALA A 109 -12.07 -11.72 -1.63
N CYS A 110 -10.80 -12.07 -1.83
CA CYS A 110 -9.94 -11.32 -2.74
C CYS A 110 -8.95 -12.19 -3.51
N LEU A 111 -8.45 -11.63 -4.61
CA LEU A 111 -7.36 -12.20 -5.39
C LEU A 111 -6.45 -11.10 -5.95
N VAL A 112 -5.22 -11.45 -6.29
CA VAL A 112 -4.26 -10.55 -6.94
C VAL A 112 -4.10 -10.95 -8.40
N ARG A 113 -4.02 -9.95 -9.28
CA ARG A 113 -3.84 -10.15 -10.73
C ARG A 113 -2.90 -9.12 -11.33
N PRO A 114 -2.20 -9.41 -12.43
CA PRO A 114 -1.28 -8.47 -13.05
C PRO A 114 -2.02 -7.26 -13.65
N PHE A 115 -1.36 -6.11 -13.62
CA PHE A 115 -1.77 -4.92 -14.36
C PHE A 115 -1.22 -4.98 -15.79
N LYS A 116 -2.10 -5.03 -16.80
CA LYS A 116 -1.71 -5.21 -18.21
C LYS A 116 -1.53 -3.90 -18.99
N ALA A 117 -1.78 -2.73 -18.39
CA ALA A 117 -1.71 -1.45 -19.09
C ALA A 117 -0.32 -0.79 -18.96
N THR A 118 -0.09 0.28 -19.74
CA THR A 118 1.22 0.95 -19.87
C THR A 118 1.60 1.85 -18.68
N ASP A 119 0.96 1.73 -17.52
CA ASP A 119 1.36 2.48 -16.33
C ASP A 119 2.52 1.76 -15.64
N ILE A 120 3.70 2.35 -15.71
CA ILE A 120 4.94 1.77 -15.18
C ILE A 120 4.87 1.61 -13.65
N CYS A 121 4.09 2.46 -12.97
CA CYS A 121 3.99 2.48 -11.53
C CYS A 121 3.00 1.43 -11.00
N ILE A 122 2.02 0.97 -11.79
CA ILE A 122 1.06 -0.03 -11.33
C ILE A 122 1.55 -1.42 -11.73
N LYS A 123 1.75 -2.31 -10.76
CA LYS A 123 2.22 -3.68 -11.01
C LYS A 123 1.09 -4.70 -10.94
N TYR A 124 0.24 -4.58 -9.92
CA TYR A 124 -0.82 -5.54 -9.66
C TYR A 124 -2.14 -4.84 -9.35
N ILE A 125 -3.20 -5.63 -9.33
CA ILE A 125 -4.52 -5.23 -8.87
C ILE A 125 -4.99 -6.24 -7.83
N VAL A 126 -5.40 -5.76 -6.66
CA VAL A 126 -6.18 -6.55 -5.70
C VAL A 126 -7.66 -6.39 -6.06
N SER A 127 -8.30 -7.49 -6.43
CA SER A 127 -9.75 -7.53 -6.70
C SER A 127 -10.45 -8.12 -5.47
N ILE A 128 -11.50 -7.45 -4.98
CA ILE A 128 -12.13 -7.72 -3.69
C ILE A 128 -13.65 -7.77 -3.88
N CYS A 129 -14.32 -8.78 -3.32
CA CYS A 129 -15.78 -8.88 -3.23
C CYS A 129 -16.28 -8.28 -1.91
N VAL A 130 -17.28 -7.42 -1.94
CA VAL A 130 -18.00 -6.95 -0.74
C VAL A 130 -19.46 -6.64 -1.08
N GLY A 131 -20.41 -7.35 -0.47
CA GLY A 131 -21.84 -7.11 -0.59
C GLY A 131 -22.32 -7.09 -2.04
N ASP A 132 -21.93 -8.11 -2.81
CA ASP A 132 -22.19 -8.27 -4.25
C ASP A 132 -21.63 -7.13 -5.13
N GLN A 133 -20.61 -6.42 -4.64
CA GLN A 133 -19.87 -5.40 -5.38
C GLN A 133 -18.39 -5.76 -5.42
N PHE A 134 -17.73 -5.31 -6.48
CA PHE A 134 -16.30 -5.58 -6.69
C PHE A 134 -15.48 -4.29 -6.62
N TYR A 135 -14.40 -4.34 -5.84
CA TYR A 135 -13.42 -3.27 -5.74
C TYR A 135 -12.11 -3.73 -6.37
N HIS A 136 -11.47 -2.84 -7.13
CA HIS A 136 -10.20 -3.12 -7.80
C HIS A 136 -9.19 -2.07 -7.39
N LEU A 137 -8.32 -2.42 -6.46
CA LEU A 137 -7.33 -1.52 -5.91
C LEU A 137 -5.98 -1.76 -6.60
N PHE A 138 -5.40 -0.69 -7.13
CA PHE A 138 -4.07 -0.75 -7.72
C PHE A 138 -3.01 -1.00 -6.66
N VAL A 139 -2.09 -1.91 -6.93
CA VAL A 139 -0.83 -2.03 -6.19
C VAL A 139 0.22 -1.26 -6.98
N ARG A 140 0.59 -0.10 -6.43
CA ARG A 140 1.57 0.80 -7.02
C ARG A 140 2.93 0.55 -6.44
N GLN A 141 3.93 0.46 -7.30
CA GLN A 141 5.33 0.61 -6.95
C GLN A 141 5.66 2.11 -6.88
N ILE A 142 6.08 2.58 -5.71
CA ILE A 142 6.39 3.98 -5.42
C ILE A 142 7.74 4.36 -6.03
N ASP A 143 8.72 3.46 -5.93
CA ASP A 143 10.07 3.66 -6.45
C ASP A 143 10.74 2.33 -6.84
N ARG A 144 11.99 2.42 -7.31
CA ARG A 144 12.77 1.24 -7.72
C ARG A 144 13.23 0.35 -6.55
N ARG A 145 12.98 0.73 -5.29
CA ARG A 145 13.45 0.00 -4.09
C ARG A 145 12.38 -0.96 -3.55
N GLN A 146 11.57 -1.54 -4.41
CA GLN A 146 10.48 -2.46 -4.04
C GLN A 146 9.53 -1.88 -2.96
N ARG A 147 9.26 -0.57 -2.98
CA ARG A 147 8.28 0.04 -2.06
C ARG A 147 6.91 0.09 -2.73
N PHE A 148 5.91 -0.45 -2.06
CA PHE A 148 4.55 -0.57 -2.59
C PHE A 148 3.52 0.16 -1.74
N ALA A 149 2.45 0.63 -2.38
CA ALA A 149 1.25 1.16 -1.75
C ALA A 149 -0.01 0.70 -2.49
N ILE A 150 -1.14 0.67 -1.79
CA ILE A 150 -2.43 0.21 -2.33
C ILE A 150 -3.40 1.36 -2.58
N GLY A 151 -4.14 1.26 -3.69
CA GLY A 151 -5.17 2.22 -4.11
C GLY A 151 -4.59 3.50 -4.71
N GLN A 152 -5.37 4.58 -4.65
CA GLN A 152 -4.93 5.91 -5.09
C GLN A 152 -3.90 6.48 -4.13
N LYS A 153 -3.01 7.37 -4.63
CA LYS A 153 -2.00 8.06 -3.81
C LYS A 153 -2.67 8.87 -2.70
N LYS A 154 -2.26 8.66 -1.45
CA LYS A 154 -2.72 9.43 -0.28
C LYS A 154 -1.54 10.09 0.43
N LEU A 155 -1.84 11.15 1.19
CA LEU A 155 -0.87 11.74 2.12
C LEU A 155 -0.67 10.75 3.29
N HIS A 156 0.58 10.52 3.69
CA HIS A 156 0.95 9.55 4.73
C HIS A 156 0.41 8.12 4.47
N GLU A 157 0.43 7.68 3.20
CA GLU A 157 0.04 6.31 2.89
C GLU A 157 1.03 5.29 3.46
N ARG A 158 0.50 4.16 3.94
CA ARG A 158 1.34 3.04 4.39
C ARG A 158 2.13 2.47 3.22
N ILE A 159 3.42 2.28 3.45
CA ILE A 159 4.36 1.72 2.49
C ILE A 159 4.70 0.29 2.92
N PHE A 160 4.73 -0.61 1.96
CA PHE A 160 5.02 -2.03 2.15
C PHE A 160 6.27 -2.42 1.38
N GLY A 161 7.03 -3.41 1.87
CA GLY A 161 8.22 -3.94 1.20
C GLY A 161 7.91 -4.92 0.07
N SER A 162 6.67 -5.43 0.03
CA SER A 162 6.21 -6.33 -1.02
C SER A 162 4.70 -6.24 -1.24
N PRO A 163 4.18 -6.62 -2.43
CA PRO A 163 2.75 -6.78 -2.65
C PRO A 163 2.10 -7.82 -1.73
N ARG A 164 2.88 -8.83 -1.30
CA ARG A 164 2.45 -9.90 -0.39
C ARG A 164 2.12 -9.34 0.99
N GLU A 165 3.00 -8.49 1.52
CA GLU A 165 2.79 -7.80 2.79
C GLU A 165 1.51 -6.97 2.81
N ILE A 166 1.10 -6.37 1.68
CA ILE A 166 -0.18 -5.66 1.59
C ILE A 166 -1.34 -6.60 1.91
N VAL A 167 -1.35 -7.77 1.26
CA VAL A 167 -2.41 -8.75 1.43
C VAL A 167 -2.43 -9.30 2.85
N GLN A 168 -1.25 -9.66 3.38
CA GLN A 168 -1.11 -10.16 4.75
C GLN A 168 -1.54 -9.12 5.79
N PHE A 169 -1.10 -7.87 5.65
CA PHE A 169 -1.45 -6.79 6.56
C PHE A 169 -2.96 -6.57 6.60
N TYR A 170 -3.61 -6.47 5.43
CA TYR A 170 -5.06 -6.25 5.37
C TYR A 170 -5.89 -7.52 5.59
N ALA A 171 -5.27 -8.70 5.68
CA ALA A 171 -5.94 -9.89 6.21
C ALA A 171 -6.20 -9.75 7.71
N GLU A 172 -5.36 -9.00 8.43
CA GLU A 172 -5.50 -8.74 9.87
C GLU A 172 -6.12 -7.37 10.17
N ASN A 173 -5.92 -6.39 9.29
CA ASN A 173 -6.33 -5.01 9.49
C ASN A 173 -7.48 -4.62 8.55
N PRO A 174 -8.47 -3.83 9.01
CA PRO A 174 -9.58 -3.41 8.16
C PRO A 174 -9.11 -2.48 7.03
N LEU A 175 -9.52 -2.79 5.81
CA LEU A 175 -9.34 -2.00 4.61
C LEU A 175 -10.64 -1.29 4.23
N LEU A 176 -10.59 0.03 4.16
CA LEU A 176 -11.72 0.84 3.69
C LEU A 176 -11.79 0.80 2.16
N CYS A 177 -12.82 0.15 1.65
CA CYS A 177 -13.18 0.11 0.24
C CYS A 177 -14.26 1.15 -0.04
N THR A 178 -13.99 2.10 -0.96
CA THR A 178 -14.92 3.17 -1.29
C THR A 178 -15.32 3.14 -2.77
N SER A 179 -16.61 3.36 -3.01
CA SER A 179 -17.23 3.52 -4.32
C SER A 179 -18.03 4.83 -4.34
N LYS A 180 -18.63 5.18 -5.48
CA LYS A 180 -19.41 6.43 -5.60
C LYS A 180 -20.61 6.50 -4.64
N SER A 181 -21.15 5.36 -4.22
CA SER A 181 -22.39 5.28 -3.44
C SER A 181 -22.22 4.62 -2.08
N ARG A 182 -21.15 3.84 -1.88
CA ARG A 182 -20.96 3.03 -0.66
C ARG A 182 -19.49 2.98 -0.25
N SER A 183 -19.28 3.00 1.06
CA SER A 183 -17.99 2.76 1.70
C SER A 183 -18.15 1.59 2.67
N GLN A 184 -17.24 0.62 2.62
CA GLN A 184 -17.29 -0.58 3.46
C GLN A 184 -15.89 -0.93 3.95
N CYS A 185 -15.77 -1.23 5.24
CA CYS A 185 -14.53 -1.73 5.83
C CYS A 185 -14.56 -3.26 5.81
N VAL A 186 -13.54 -3.87 5.22
CA VAL A 186 -13.40 -5.33 5.13
C VAL A 186 -11.98 -5.76 5.46
N ARG A 187 -11.81 -6.99 5.94
CA ARG A 187 -10.51 -7.64 5.98
C ARG A 187 -10.36 -8.49 4.73
N LEU A 188 -9.15 -8.56 4.19
CA LEU A 188 -8.87 -9.37 3.02
C LEU A 188 -8.89 -10.84 3.38
N MET A 189 -9.56 -11.63 2.55
CA MET A 189 -9.59 -13.10 2.63
C MET A 189 -9.13 -13.64 1.29
N PRO A 190 -7.82 -13.89 1.13
CA PRO A 190 -7.26 -14.36 -0.12
C PRO A 190 -7.85 -15.73 -0.48
N ILE A 191 -8.38 -15.85 -1.69
CA ILE A 191 -8.94 -17.12 -2.16
C ILE A 191 -7.81 -18.05 -2.58
N SER A 192 -7.98 -19.35 -2.34
CA SER A 192 -7.14 -20.39 -2.95
C SER A 192 -8.00 -21.26 -3.86
N TYR A 193 -7.43 -21.67 -4.99
CA TYR A 193 -7.95 -22.78 -5.78
C TYR A 193 -6.96 -23.93 -5.62
N ALA A 194 -7.36 -24.93 -4.84
CA ALA A 194 -6.65 -26.19 -4.70
C ALA A 194 -6.87 -27.08 -5.94
#